data_AF-A0A1S8TBC9-F1
#
_entry.id   AF-A0A1S8TBC9-F1
#
_cell.length_a   1.000
_cell.length_b   1.000
_cell.length_c   1.000
_cell.angle_alpha   90.00
_cell.angle_beta   90.00
_cell.angle_gamma   90.00
#
_symmetry.space_group_name_H-M   'P 1'
#
loop_
_entity.id
_entity.type
_entity.pdbx_description
1 polymer ?
#
loop_
_entity_poly.entity_id
_entity_poly.type
_entity_poly.pdbx_seq_one_letter_code
_entity_poly.pdbx_strand_id
1 'polypeptide(L)'
;MIKVKMIKLTKMIVSTLVIVSVLILNPIGASAEWEQDNQGWWYTEGSSWAVGWKLIDWKWYYFGEDGYMKTGWIKYDSKSYYLNSDGSMAHDTTIDGRAVGSDGAWNQIAGTSSIHVSNVNPNATTISGVTGIKFDDITKIVFCDGSLKNNTVTIEDKQKIKEFMGYLDAYSVNNIDVPVVTGWLHRALFYINDKEVMDISFDNPIDINGEQFNVTKGNLDIKTIDRYLKSIDSSYIKH
;
A
#
# COMPACT_ATOMS: atom_id res chain seq x y z
N MET A 1 46.64 -50.28 -29.36
CA MET A 1 45.36 -51.01 -29.20
C MET A 1 45.02 -51.05 -27.72
N ILE A 2 44.15 -50.17 -27.22
CA ILE A 2 43.76 -50.12 -25.81
C ILE A 2 42.24 -50.21 -25.74
N LYS A 3 41.74 -51.29 -25.12
CA LYS A 3 40.32 -51.54 -24.87
C LYS A 3 39.88 -50.73 -23.65
N VAL A 4 38.94 -49.81 -23.82
CA VAL A 4 38.26 -49.14 -22.69
C VAL A 4 37.04 -49.98 -22.30
N LYS A 5 36.95 -50.32 -21.01
CA LYS A 5 35.90 -51.13 -20.41
C LYS A 5 34.70 -50.21 -20.11
N MET A 6 33.55 -50.42 -20.76
CA MET A 6 32.33 -49.67 -20.48
C MET A 6 31.74 -50.07 -19.12
N ILE A 7 31.66 -49.13 -18.19
CA ILE A 7 30.95 -49.28 -16.91
C ILE A 7 29.50 -48.85 -17.14
N LYS A 8 28.54 -49.70 -16.76
CA LYS A 8 27.10 -49.45 -16.90
C LYS A 8 26.65 -48.36 -15.92
N LEU A 9 25.98 -47.33 -16.45
CA LEU A 9 25.40 -46.20 -15.69
C LEU A 9 24.12 -46.66 -14.99
N THR A 10 24.18 -46.89 -13.68
CA THR A 10 22.98 -47.09 -12.86
C THR A 10 22.40 -45.71 -12.52
N LYS A 11 21.10 -45.54 -12.77
CA LYS A 11 20.32 -44.31 -12.58
C LYS A 11 20.51 -43.73 -11.17
N MET A 12 21.21 -42.61 -11.05
CA MET A 12 21.10 -41.68 -9.93
C MET A 12 20.55 -40.37 -10.49
N ILE A 13 19.42 -39.94 -9.95
CA ILE A 13 18.81 -38.65 -10.26
C ILE A 13 19.78 -37.58 -9.74
N VAL A 14 20.43 -36.92 -10.70
CA VAL A 14 21.29 -35.77 -10.49
C VAL A 14 20.40 -34.57 -10.21
N SER A 15 20.55 -33.95 -9.06
CA SER A 15 20.28 -32.51 -8.89
C SER A 15 21.34 -31.93 -7.96
N THR A 16 22.60 -32.25 -8.24
CA THR A 16 23.76 -31.54 -7.72
C THR A 16 23.89 -30.23 -8.50
N LEU A 17 23.61 -29.08 -7.88
CA LEU A 17 24.07 -27.82 -8.44
C LEU A 17 25.59 -27.76 -8.31
N VAL A 18 26.23 -27.57 -9.45
CA VAL A 18 27.67 -27.62 -9.68
C VAL A 18 28.36 -26.46 -8.96
N ILE A 19 29.34 -26.78 -8.10
CA ILE A 19 30.40 -25.82 -7.73
C ILE A 19 31.34 -25.71 -8.93
N VAL A 20 31.27 -24.61 -9.66
CA VAL A 20 32.35 -24.14 -10.54
C VAL A 20 32.74 -22.74 -10.09
N SER A 21 33.99 -22.65 -9.64
CA SER A 21 34.66 -21.44 -9.19
C SER A 21 34.99 -20.54 -10.38
N VAL A 22 34.36 -19.37 -10.46
CA VAL A 22 34.85 -18.21 -11.22
C VAL A 22 34.57 -16.96 -10.38
N LEU A 23 35.60 -16.42 -9.72
CA LEU A 23 35.53 -15.10 -9.07
C LEU A 23 35.73 -14.01 -10.13
N ILE A 24 34.65 -13.62 -10.80
CA ILE A 24 34.55 -12.34 -11.48
C ILE A 24 33.60 -11.49 -10.64
N LEU A 25 34.15 -10.44 -10.00
CA LEU A 25 33.41 -9.44 -9.24
C LEU A 25 32.55 -8.59 -10.20
N ASN A 26 31.38 -9.11 -10.57
CA ASN A 26 30.27 -8.26 -10.95
C ASN A 26 29.65 -7.76 -9.64
N PRO A 27 29.42 -6.45 -9.43
CA PRO A 27 28.51 -6.04 -8.37
C PRO A 27 27.18 -6.73 -8.68
N ILE A 28 26.78 -7.68 -7.85
CA ILE A 28 25.43 -8.25 -7.91
C ILE A 28 24.52 -7.06 -7.69
N GLY A 29 23.96 -6.52 -8.78
CA GLY A 29 22.80 -5.65 -8.66
C GLY A 29 21.83 -6.43 -7.80
N ALA A 30 21.39 -5.84 -6.68
CA ALA A 30 20.50 -6.50 -5.76
C ALA A 30 19.21 -6.88 -6.51
N SER A 31 19.17 -8.11 -7.07
CA SER A 31 17.96 -8.70 -7.62
C SER A 31 17.20 -9.24 -6.42
N ALA A 32 15.93 -8.87 -6.36
CA ALA A 32 15.01 -9.31 -5.33
C ALA A 32 13.96 -10.17 -6.04
N GLU A 33 13.82 -11.41 -5.59
CA GLU A 33 13.05 -12.45 -6.27
C GLU A 33 12.33 -13.33 -5.25
N TRP A 34 11.15 -13.82 -5.65
CA TRP A 34 10.40 -14.80 -4.88
C TRP A 34 11.04 -16.18 -4.99
N GLU A 35 11.17 -16.84 -3.86
CA GLU A 35 11.73 -18.19 -3.74
C GLU A 35 10.83 -19.04 -2.84
N GLN A 36 10.88 -20.36 -2.99
CA GLN A 36 10.03 -21.29 -2.25
C GLN A 36 10.74 -22.61 -1.93
N ASP A 37 10.46 -23.15 -0.74
CA ASP A 37 10.84 -24.50 -0.33
C ASP A 37 9.67 -25.23 0.35
N ASN A 38 9.98 -26.27 1.14
CA ASN A 38 8.99 -27.06 1.85
C ASN A 38 8.39 -26.34 3.08
N GLN A 39 9.03 -25.28 3.56
CA GLN A 39 8.63 -24.51 4.73
C GLN A 39 7.77 -23.31 4.33
N GLY A 40 8.07 -22.68 3.19
CA GLY A 40 7.20 -21.63 2.65
C GLY A 40 7.86 -20.80 1.56
N TRP A 41 7.25 -19.65 1.30
CA TRP A 41 7.78 -18.63 0.40
C TRP A 41 8.65 -17.64 1.15
N TRP A 42 9.75 -17.17 0.56
CA TRP A 42 10.51 -16.01 1.02
C TRP A 42 10.82 -15.10 -0.17
N TYR A 43 11.35 -13.91 0.12
CA TYR A 43 11.74 -12.95 -0.88
C TYR A 43 13.20 -12.56 -0.65
N THR A 44 14.03 -12.61 -1.69
CA THR A 44 15.45 -12.27 -1.57
C THR A 44 15.64 -10.76 -1.53
N GLU A 45 16.58 -10.29 -0.72
CA GLU A 45 16.98 -8.88 -0.66
C GLU A 45 18.51 -8.80 -0.60
N GLY A 46 19.14 -8.58 -1.76
CA GLY A 46 20.59 -8.55 -1.88
C GLY A 46 21.22 -9.90 -1.52
N SER A 47 22.05 -9.94 -0.48
CA SER A 47 22.64 -11.18 0.03
C SER A 47 21.86 -11.80 1.21
N SER A 48 20.63 -11.35 1.45
CA SER A 48 19.78 -11.81 2.55
C SER A 48 18.34 -12.04 2.07
N TRP A 49 17.40 -12.15 3.02
CA TRP A 49 15.98 -12.33 2.78
C TRP A 49 15.17 -11.25 3.47
N ALA A 50 13.96 -11.04 2.96
CA ALA A 50 13.05 -10.05 3.48
C ALA A 50 12.50 -10.49 4.85
N VAL A 51 12.43 -9.52 5.78
CA VAL A 51 11.86 -9.68 7.12
C VAL A 51 10.91 -8.52 7.38
N GLY A 52 9.84 -8.79 8.12
CA GLY A 52 8.77 -7.84 8.39
C GLY A 52 7.95 -7.55 7.15
N TRP A 53 7.27 -6.41 7.16
CA TRP A 53 6.45 -6.01 6.04
C TRP A 53 7.27 -5.62 4.80
N LYS A 54 6.75 -5.89 3.59
CA LYS A 54 7.37 -5.54 2.30
C LYS A 54 6.35 -5.27 1.19
N LEU A 55 6.63 -4.26 0.37
CA LEU A 55 5.84 -3.91 -0.81
C LEU A 55 6.50 -4.56 -2.01
N ILE A 56 5.82 -5.52 -2.61
CA ILE A 56 6.32 -6.26 -3.76
C ILE A 56 5.20 -6.27 -4.79
N ASP A 57 5.49 -5.80 -6.00
CA ASP A 57 4.50 -5.69 -7.08
C ASP A 57 3.18 -5.03 -6.65
N TRP A 58 3.28 -3.92 -5.91
CA TRP A 58 2.15 -3.13 -5.40
C TRP A 58 1.26 -3.82 -4.36
N LYS A 59 1.70 -4.96 -3.81
CA LYS A 59 1.02 -5.68 -2.73
C LYS A 59 1.88 -5.72 -1.48
N TRP A 60 1.23 -5.57 -0.32
CA TRP A 60 1.90 -5.72 0.98
C TRP A 60 1.97 -7.18 1.39
N TYR A 61 3.16 -7.62 1.79
CA TYR A 61 3.43 -8.94 2.34
C TYR A 61 4.08 -8.81 3.71
N TYR A 62 3.91 -9.79 4.59
CA TYR A 62 4.63 -9.84 5.85
C TYR A 62 5.50 -11.09 5.94
N PHE A 63 6.79 -10.92 6.14
CA PHE A 63 7.75 -12.00 6.35
C PHE A 63 8.09 -12.09 7.84
N GLY A 64 8.11 -13.30 8.39
CA GLY A 64 8.56 -13.51 9.76
C GLY A 64 10.05 -13.23 9.93
N GLU A 65 10.51 -13.24 11.17
CA GLU A 65 11.95 -13.18 11.48
C GLU A 65 12.72 -14.38 10.91
N ASP A 66 12.02 -15.49 10.67
CA ASP A 66 12.50 -16.68 9.97
C ASP A 66 12.62 -16.50 8.45
N GLY A 67 12.22 -15.34 7.92
CA GLY A 67 12.28 -15.01 6.50
C GLY A 67 11.12 -15.52 5.66
N TYR A 68 10.23 -16.33 6.23
CA TYR A 68 9.10 -16.88 5.49
C TYR A 68 7.88 -15.96 5.53
N MET A 69 7.25 -15.81 4.37
CA MET A 69 6.00 -15.11 4.16
C MET A 69 4.90 -15.70 5.06
N LYS A 70 4.18 -14.83 5.76
CA LYS A 70 3.04 -15.19 6.59
C LYS A 70 1.74 -15.06 5.80
N THR A 71 0.77 -15.87 6.22
CA THR A 71 -0.62 -15.83 5.76
C THR A 71 -1.53 -15.86 7.00
N GLY A 72 -2.79 -15.50 6.83
CA GLY A 72 -3.77 -15.39 7.91
C GLY A 72 -3.59 -14.14 8.76
N TRP A 73 -4.20 -14.15 9.94
CA TRP A 73 -4.14 -13.04 10.89
C TRP A 73 -2.76 -12.92 11.54
N ILE A 74 -2.18 -11.73 11.48
CA ILE A 74 -0.97 -11.37 12.24
C ILE A 74 -1.24 -10.18 13.14
N LYS A 75 -0.41 -10.02 14.18
CA LYS A 75 -0.39 -8.83 15.03
C LYS A 75 0.93 -8.08 14.81
N TYR A 76 0.84 -6.81 14.49
CA TYR A 76 1.99 -5.93 14.30
C TYR A 76 1.70 -4.57 14.93
N ASP A 77 2.61 -4.07 15.76
CA ASP A 77 2.51 -2.77 16.44
C ASP A 77 1.11 -2.46 17.02
N SER A 78 0.62 -3.36 17.87
CA SER A 78 -0.71 -3.28 18.52
C SER A 78 -1.94 -3.37 17.61
N LYS A 79 -1.77 -3.39 16.28
CA LYS A 79 -2.82 -3.61 15.29
C LYS A 79 -2.83 -5.07 14.80
N SER A 80 -3.96 -5.51 14.24
CA SER A 80 -4.08 -6.84 13.62
C SER A 80 -4.33 -6.69 12.13
N TYR A 81 -3.73 -7.54 11.32
CA TYR A 81 -3.81 -7.50 9.86
C TYR A 81 -4.09 -8.90 9.33
N TYR A 82 -4.75 -9.00 8.18
CA TYR A 82 -4.99 -10.29 7.54
C TYR A 82 -4.20 -10.40 6.24
N LEU A 83 -3.50 -11.52 6.06
CA LEU A 83 -2.69 -11.84 4.89
C LEU A 83 -3.42 -12.96 4.14
N ASN A 84 -3.79 -12.71 2.88
CA ASN A 84 -4.48 -13.67 2.02
C ASN A 84 -3.64 -14.93 1.78
N SER A 85 -4.23 -15.95 1.15
CA SER A 85 -3.52 -17.19 0.83
C SER A 85 -2.35 -16.99 -0.13
N ASP A 86 -2.39 -15.94 -0.97
CA ASP A 86 -1.26 -15.54 -1.82
C ASP A 86 -0.22 -14.69 -1.07
N GLY A 87 -0.43 -14.43 0.23
CA GLY A 87 0.42 -13.62 1.09
C GLY A 87 0.14 -12.12 1.06
N SER A 88 -0.70 -11.64 0.15
CA SER A 88 -1.03 -10.22 0.07
C SER A 88 -1.89 -9.78 1.25
N MET A 89 -1.64 -8.60 1.81
CA MET A 89 -2.45 -8.03 2.87
C MET A 89 -3.86 -7.71 2.34
N ALA A 90 -4.88 -8.16 3.05
CA ALA A 90 -6.25 -7.74 2.81
C ALA A 90 -6.48 -6.32 3.35
N HIS A 91 -7.25 -5.54 2.60
CA HIS A 91 -7.68 -4.20 2.96
C HIS A 91 -9.07 -3.94 2.36
N ASP A 92 -9.76 -2.92 2.85
CA ASP A 92 -11.08 -2.48 2.37
C ASP A 92 -12.10 -3.63 2.26
N THR A 93 -12.05 -4.54 3.23
CA THR A 93 -12.83 -5.77 3.18
C THR A 93 -13.18 -6.26 4.58
N THR A 94 -13.98 -7.32 4.63
CA THR A 94 -14.35 -7.99 5.87
C THR A 94 -13.83 -9.42 5.84
N ILE A 95 -12.99 -9.76 6.81
CA ILE A 95 -12.44 -11.10 6.99
C ILE A 95 -13.03 -11.70 8.27
N ASP A 96 -13.73 -12.83 8.18
CA ASP A 96 -14.35 -13.48 9.34
C ASP A 96 -15.26 -12.56 10.19
N GLY A 97 -16.01 -11.66 9.53
CA GLY A 97 -16.84 -10.67 10.21
C GLY A 97 -16.07 -9.50 10.84
N ARG A 98 -14.77 -9.38 10.56
CA ARG A 98 -13.89 -8.30 11.02
C ARG A 98 -13.57 -7.36 9.86
N ALA A 99 -14.04 -6.13 9.95
CA ALA A 99 -13.69 -5.10 8.98
C ALA A 99 -12.21 -4.74 9.13
N VAL A 100 -11.45 -4.91 8.06
CA VAL A 100 -10.11 -4.33 7.92
C VAL A 100 -10.24 -3.06 7.12
N GLY A 101 -9.66 -1.97 7.63
CA GLY A 101 -9.67 -0.69 6.96
C GLY A 101 -8.83 -0.71 5.68
N SER A 102 -8.80 0.44 5.02
CA SER A 102 -7.88 0.65 3.89
C SER A 102 -6.44 0.40 4.30
N ASP A 103 -6.01 0.74 5.52
CA ASP A 103 -4.67 0.42 6.05
C ASP A 103 -4.44 -1.07 6.35
N GLY A 104 -5.39 -1.95 6.02
CA GLY A 104 -5.38 -3.38 6.33
C GLY A 104 -5.50 -3.70 7.82
N ALA A 105 -5.56 -2.68 8.68
CA ALA A 105 -5.69 -2.87 10.10
C ALA A 105 -7.14 -3.22 10.42
N TRP A 106 -7.29 -4.24 11.25
CA TRP A 106 -8.56 -4.56 11.86
C TRP A 106 -9.00 -3.41 12.77
N ASN A 107 -10.17 -2.87 12.47
CA ASN A 107 -10.82 -1.90 13.32
C ASN A 107 -11.55 -2.65 14.43
N GLN A 108 -11.08 -2.51 15.68
CA GLN A 108 -11.81 -3.00 16.84
C GLN A 108 -13.07 -2.14 17.04
N ILE A 109 -14.15 -2.48 16.34
CA ILE A 109 -15.46 -1.88 16.60
C ILE A 109 -16.02 -2.54 17.86
N ALA A 110 -15.67 -1.99 19.02
CA ALA A 110 -16.46 -2.17 20.23
C ALA A 110 -17.75 -1.35 20.07
N GLY A 111 -18.79 -1.96 19.50
CA GLY A 111 -20.18 -1.56 19.77
C GLY A 111 -20.69 -0.23 19.23
N THR A 112 -20.11 0.34 18.17
CA THR A 112 -20.76 1.42 17.42
C THR A 112 -21.05 0.95 16.01
N SER A 113 -22.33 0.99 15.63
CA SER A 113 -22.76 0.85 14.25
C SER A 113 -22.02 1.85 13.37
N SER A 114 -20.98 1.42 12.67
CA SER A 114 -20.47 2.18 11.51
C SER A 114 -21.34 1.82 10.32
N ILE A 115 -22.53 2.43 10.27
CA ILE A 115 -23.08 2.79 8.97
C ILE A 115 -22.11 3.84 8.41
N HIS A 116 -21.12 3.42 7.63
CA HIS A 116 -20.39 4.31 6.72
C HIS A 116 -20.72 3.95 5.28
N VAL A 117 -22.01 4.03 5.00
CA VAL A 117 -22.51 4.55 3.74
C VAL A 117 -23.46 5.66 4.15
N SER A 118 -23.16 6.92 3.84
CA SER A 118 -24.18 7.94 3.51
C SER A 118 -23.63 9.37 3.57
N ASN A 119 -23.33 9.92 2.39
CA ASN A 119 -23.72 11.27 1.92
C ASN A 119 -22.76 11.79 0.83
N VAL A 120 -22.13 10.90 0.07
CA VAL A 120 -21.49 11.30 -1.18
C VAL A 120 -22.56 11.45 -2.26
N ASN A 121 -22.51 12.56 -3.00
CA ASN A 121 -23.38 12.77 -4.16
C ASN A 121 -22.65 12.28 -5.41
N PRO A 122 -22.98 11.09 -5.95
CA PRO A 122 -22.27 10.51 -7.09
C PRO A 122 -22.42 11.31 -8.39
N ASN A 123 -23.42 12.20 -8.45
CA ASN A 123 -23.67 13.05 -9.61
C ASN A 123 -22.97 14.41 -9.52
N ALA A 124 -22.27 14.70 -8.42
CA ALA A 124 -21.52 15.93 -8.27
C ALA A 124 -20.26 15.89 -9.14
N THR A 125 -19.91 17.06 -9.69
CA THR A 125 -18.74 17.21 -10.56
C THR A 125 -17.55 17.80 -9.83
N THR A 126 -17.61 18.03 -8.52
CA THR A 126 -16.51 18.59 -7.69
C THR A 126 -16.40 17.79 -6.39
N ILE A 127 -15.22 17.75 -5.76
CA ILE A 127 -15.00 17.01 -4.50
C ILE A 127 -15.84 17.60 -3.35
N SER A 128 -15.97 18.94 -3.28
CA SER A 128 -16.85 19.61 -2.31
C SER A 128 -18.33 19.29 -2.54
N GLY A 129 -18.75 19.14 -3.80
CA GLY A 129 -20.11 18.72 -4.14
C GLY A 129 -20.37 17.25 -3.86
N VAL A 130 -19.36 16.39 -4.04
CA VAL A 130 -19.40 14.97 -3.66
C VAL A 130 -19.60 14.88 -2.16
N THR A 131 -18.77 15.53 -1.36
CA THR A 131 -18.76 15.36 0.12
C THR A 131 -19.75 16.24 0.88
N GLY A 132 -20.22 17.34 0.28
CA GLY A 132 -21.00 18.37 0.96
C GLY A 132 -20.20 19.21 1.97
N ILE A 133 -18.87 19.08 1.98
CA ILE A 133 -17.99 19.75 2.94
C ILE A 133 -17.57 21.10 2.41
N LYS A 134 -17.64 22.13 3.27
CA LYS A 134 -17.03 23.43 2.99
C LYS A 134 -15.54 23.35 3.32
N PHE A 135 -14.71 23.49 2.31
CA PHE A 135 -13.26 23.34 2.47
C PHE A 135 -12.63 24.38 3.42
N ASP A 136 -13.24 25.55 3.56
CA ASP A 136 -12.82 26.57 4.53
C ASP A 136 -13.01 26.15 6.00
N ASP A 137 -13.84 25.13 6.27
CA ASP A 137 -14.08 24.61 7.63
C ASP A 137 -13.01 23.59 8.07
N ILE A 138 -12.17 23.09 7.14
CA ILE A 138 -11.13 22.10 7.44
C ILE A 138 -10.07 22.73 8.37
N THR A 139 -9.83 22.07 9.51
CA THR A 139 -8.89 22.54 10.53
C THR A 139 -7.59 21.74 10.57
N LYS A 140 -7.59 20.53 10.02
CA LYS A 140 -6.42 19.64 10.02
C LYS A 140 -6.46 18.66 8.85
N ILE A 141 -5.29 18.40 8.26
CA ILE A 141 -5.09 17.36 7.25
C ILE A 141 -3.99 16.43 7.74
N VAL A 142 -4.20 15.12 7.63
CA VAL A 142 -3.21 14.10 7.94
C VAL A 142 -2.95 13.32 6.67
N PHE A 143 -1.77 13.49 6.09
CA PHE A 143 -1.32 12.66 4.98
C PHE A 143 -0.69 11.40 5.53
N CYS A 144 -1.18 10.26 5.09
CA CYS A 144 -0.57 8.97 5.37
C CYS A 144 0.26 8.58 4.16
N ASP A 145 1.58 8.44 4.34
CA ASP A 145 2.34 7.68 3.37
C ASP A 145 1.83 6.24 3.39
N GLY A 146 1.66 5.64 2.21
CA GLY A 146 1.23 4.25 2.11
C GLY A 146 2.31 3.26 2.56
N SER A 147 3.34 3.74 3.27
CA SER A 147 4.50 2.96 3.69
C SER A 147 4.27 2.34 5.07
N LEU A 148 5.03 1.30 5.37
CA LEU A 148 4.93 0.50 6.60
C LEU A 148 5.30 1.21 7.88
N LYS A 149 5.88 2.40 7.76
CA LYS A 149 6.17 3.24 8.91
C LYS A 149 4.97 4.10 9.28
N ASN A 150 3.94 4.15 8.42
CA ASN A 150 2.80 5.05 8.53
C ASN A 150 3.29 6.46 8.88
N ASN A 151 4.26 6.98 8.12
CA ASN A 151 4.71 8.34 8.42
C ASN A 151 3.57 9.27 8.06
N THR A 152 3.12 10.02 9.06
CA THR A 152 2.08 11.00 8.86
C THR A 152 2.69 12.38 8.74
N VAL A 153 2.32 13.12 7.71
CA VAL A 153 2.52 14.57 7.67
C VAL A 153 1.21 15.22 8.12
N THR A 154 1.22 15.77 9.33
CA THR A 154 0.08 16.49 9.89
C THR A 154 0.20 17.97 9.60
N ILE A 155 -0.88 18.57 9.11
CA ILE A 155 -0.97 19.98 8.75
C ILE A 155 -2.11 20.60 9.55
N GLU A 156 -1.77 21.56 10.40
CA GLU A 156 -2.72 22.40 11.15
C GLU A 156 -2.56 23.89 10.81
N ASP A 157 -1.54 24.23 10.02
CA ASP A 157 -1.33 25.59 9.55
C ASP A 157 -2.44 25.98 8.54
N LYS A 158 -3.21 27.01 8.88
CA LYS A 158 -4.38 27.44 8.10
C LYS A 158 -4.04 27.86 6.67
N GLN A 159 -2.87 28.48 6.45
CA GLN A 159 -2.48 28.91 5.11
C GLN A 159 -2.08 27.72 4.25
N LYS A 160 -1.39 26.74 4.83
CA LYS A 160 -1.05 25.48 4.17
C LYS A 160 -2.26 24.63 3.87
N ILE A 161 -3.22 24.53 4.80
CA ILE A 161 -4.49 23.86 4.55
C ILE A 161 -5.20 24.52 3.39
N LYS A 162 -5.34 25.86 3.39
CA LYS A 162 -5.99 26.59 2.30
C LYS A 162 -5.31 26.39 0.95
N GLU A 163 -3.97 26.39 0.93
CA GLU A 163 -3.17 26.07 -0.27
C GLU A 163 -3.55 24.68 -0.82
N PHE A 164 -3.59 23.66 0.04
CA PHE A 164 -3.92 22.30 -0.37
C PHE A 164 -5.38 22.15 -0.82
N MET A 165 -6.32 22.73 -0.07
CA MET A 165 -7.74 22.71 -0.45
C MET A 165 -7.97 23.38 -1.81
N GLY A 166 -7.15 24.36 -2.19
CA GLY A 166 -7.17 24.95 -3.53
C GLY A 166 -6.81 23.97 -4.65
N TYR A 167 -5.94 22.99 -4.39
CA TYR A 167 -5.70 21.90 -5.34
C TYR A 167 -6.92 20.99 -5.49
N LEU A 168 -7.61 20.67 -4.39
CA LEU A 168 -8.82 19.83 -4.41
C LEU A 168 -10.01 20.52 -5.07
N ASP A 169 -10.16 21.83 -4.89
CA ASP A 169 -11.25 22.60 -5.50
C ASP A 169 -11.13 22.67 -7.04
N ALA A 170 -9.90 22.53 -7.56
CA ALA A 170 -9.65 22.43 -8.99
C ALA A 170 -10.02 21.06 -9.60
N TYR A 171 -10.40 20.07 -8.77
CA TYR A 171 -10.81 18.75 -9.26
C TYR A 171 -12.22 18.76 -9.82
N SER A 172 -12.38 18.14 -10.97
CA SER A 172 -13.67 17.69 -11.46
C SER A 172 -13.71 16.19 -11.58
N VAL A 173 -14.79 15.58 -11.12
CA VAL A 173 -14.93 14.12 -11.02
C VAL A 173 -16.22 13.63 -11.66
N ASN A 174 -16.26 12.35 -12.03
CA ASN A 174 -17.49 11.65 -12.41
C ASN A 174 -17.52 10.22 -11.83
N ASN A 175 -18.72 9.68 -11.64
CA ASN A 175 -18.90 8.32 -11.14
C ASN A 175 -18.33 7.28 -12.13
N ILE A 176 -17.92 6.13 -11.59
CA ILE A 176 -17.42 4.98 -12.33
C ILE A 176 -18.45 3.85 -12.25
N ASP A 177 -18.77 3.27 -13.40
CA ASP A 177 -19.74 2.17 -13.49
C ASP A 177 -19.21 0.84 -12.92
N VAL A 178 -17.88 0.69 -12.78
CA VAL A 178 -17.20 -0.52 -12.30
C VAL A 178 -15.98 -0.14 -11.45
N PRO A 179 -15.88 -0.58 -10.18
CA PRO A 179 -14.73 -0.26 -9.34
C PRO A 179 -13.46 -0.93 -9.88
N VAL A 180 -12.36 -0.17 -9.92
CA VAL A 180 -11.03 -0.65 -10.33
C VAL A 180 -10.15 -0.76 -9.09
N VAL A 181 -9.46 -1.89 -8.94
CA VAL A 181 -8.47 -2.06 -7.87
C VAL A 181 -7.19 -1.35 -8.29
N THR A 182 -6.77 -0.34 -7.55
CA THR A 182 -5.57 0.43 -7.83
C THR A 182 -4.66 0.52 -6.59
N GLY A 183 -3.40 0.89 -6.83
CA GLY A 183 -2.30 0.73 -5.88
C GLY A 183 -2.00 1.98 -5.07
N TRP A 184 -1.54 1.76 -3.84
CA TRP A 184 -1.28 2.78 -2.85
C TRP A 184 -0.25 3.83 -3.25
N LEU A 185 -0.68 5.08 -3.38
CA LEU A 185 0.18 6.23 -3.06
C LEU A 185 -0.63 7.49 -2.74
N HIS A 186 -0.48 7.99 -1.51
CA HIS A 186 -1.08 9.22 -0.94
C HIS A 186 -2.55 9.10 -0.52
N ARG A 187 -2.78 8.82 0.76
CA ARG A 187 -4.08 8.99 1.42
C ARG A 187 -4.05 10.24 2.29
N ALA A 188 -5.14 10.99 2.34
CA ALA A 188 -5.30 12.14 3.21
C ALA A 188 -6.61 12.07 4.00
N LEU A 189 -6.50 12.23 5.31
CA LEU A 189 -7.63 12.35 6.23
C LEU A 189 -7.83 13.81 6.60
N PHE A 190 -9.05 14.31 6.53
CA PHE A 190 -9.39 15.71 6.79
C PHE A 190 -10.31 15.81 7.99
N TYR A 191 -10.05 16.80 8.83
CA TYR A 191 -10.73 16.98 10.11
C TYR A 191 -11.32 18.38 10.24
N ILE A 192 -12.46 18.47 10.94
CA ILE A 192 -13.05 19.70 11.46
C ILE A 192 -13.16 19.53 12.98
N ASN A 193 -12.44 20.35 13.75
CA ASN A 193 -12.43 20.29 15.22
C ASN A 193 -12.16 18.85 15.74
N ASP A 194 -11.10 18.21 15.23
CA ASP A 194 -10.67 16.84 15.54
C ASP A 194 -11.63 15.71 15.16
N LYS A 195 -12.78 16.01 14.55
CA LYS A 195 -13.63 15.00 13.93
C LYS A 195 -13.23 14.80 12.49
N GLU A 196 -12.96 13.55 12.10
CA GLU A 196 -12.75 13.17 10.70
C GLU A 196 -14.03 13.40 9.90
N VAL A 197 -13.89 14.05 8.75
CA VAL A 197 -15.02 14.40 7.87
C VAL A 197 -14.83 13.93 6.44
N MET A 198 -13.59 13.68 6.01
CA MET A 198 -13.28 13.29 4.65
C MET A 198 -12.03 12.42 4.62
N ASP A 199 -12.03 11.43 3.75
CA ASP A 199 -10.94 10.54 3.45
C ASP A 199 -10.77 10.49 1.93
N ILE A 200 -9.56 10.75 1.44
CA ILE A 200 -9.26 10.73 0.01
C ILE A 200 -8.02 9.88 -0.23
N SER A 201 -8.13 8.93 -1.15
CA SER A 201 -6.96 8.26 -1.74
C SER A 201 -6.71 8.81 -3.14
N PHE A 202 -5.55 9.43 -3.36
CA PHE A 202 -5.16 10.11 -4.60
C PHE A 202 -4.64 9.13 -5.66
N ASP A 203 -5.46 8.14 -5.98
CA ASP A 203 -5.20 7.18 -7.04
C ASP A 203 -5.98 7.56 -8.32
N ASN A 204 -5.80 6.79 -9.38
CA ASN A 204 -6.63 6.88 -10.57
C ASN A 204 -7.31 5.52 -10.83
N PRO A 205 -8.54 5.32 -10.35
CA PRO A 205 -9.50 6.37 -9.95
C PRO A 205 -9.31 6.92 -8.53
N ILE A 206 -9.77 8.15 -8.30
CA ILE A 206 -9.70 8.78 -6.97
C ILE A 206 -10.77 8.17 -6.07
N ASP A 207 -10.38 7.78 -4.87
CA ASP A 207 -11.33 7.33 -3.84
C ASP A 207 -11.66 8.51 -2.92
N ILE A 208 -12.95 8.76 -2.71
CA ILE A 208 -13.47 9.78 -1.80
C ILE A 208 -14.47 9.10 -0.88
N ASN A 209 -14.13 8.98 0.40
CA ASN A 209 -14.95 8.32 1.43
C ASN A 209 -15.37 6.89 1.07
N GLY A 210 -14.53 6.14 0.34
CA GLY A 210 -14.80 4.77 -0.09
C GLY A 210 -15.60 4.64 -1.39
N GLU A 211 -15.91 5.76 -2.08
CA GLU A 211 -16.47 5.75 -3.43
C GLU A 211 -15.44 6.20 -4.45
N GLN A 212 -15.36 5.50 -5.58
CA GLN A 212 -14.40 5.76 -6.63
C GLN A 212 -14.96 6.68 -7.72
N PHE A 213 -14.15 7.62 -8.18
CA PHE A 213 -14.50 8.58 -9.21
C PHE A 213 -13.37 8.72 -10.24
N ASN A 214 -13.67 8.95 -11.52
CA ASN A 214 -12.61 9.37 -12.45
C ASN A 214 -12.35 10.86 -12.27
N VAL A 215 -11.08 11.24 -12.35
CA VAL A 215 -10.68 12.64 -12.41
C VAL A 215 -10.81 13.10 -13.86
N THR A 216 -11.76 13.99 -14.13
CA THR A 216 -12.00 14.57 -15.46
C THR A 216 -11.26 15.90 -15.67
N LYS A 217 -10.87 16.55 -14.58
CA LYS A 217 -10.05 17.78 -14.57
C LYS A 217 -9.34 17.88 -13.21
N GLY A 218 -8.09 18.33 -13.21
CA GLY A 218 -7.26 18.44 -12.00
C GLY A 218 -5.82 18.02 -12.30
N ASN A 219 -4.86 18.63 -11.61
CA ASN A 219 -3.41 18.43 -11.83
C ASN A 219 -2.66 18.02 -10.55
N LEU A 220 -3.36 17.50 -9.53
CA LEU A 220 -2.69 17.04 -8.31
C LEU A 220 -2.13 15.64 -8.55
N ASP A 221 -1.07 15.60 -9.35
CA ASP A 221 -0.28 14.39 -9.54
C ASP A 221 0.56 14.09 -8.28
N ILE A 222 1.00 12.84 -8.19
CA ILE A 222 1.90 12.36 -7.12
C ILE A 222 3.07 13.31 -6.88
N LYS A 223 3.68 13.82 -7.96
CA LYS A 223 4.84 14.74 -7.86
C LYS A 223 4.49 16.06 -7.20
N THR A 224 3.27 16.54 -7.38
CA THR A 224 2.77 17.77 -6.78
C THR A 224 2.46 17.55 -5.31
N ILE A 225 1.86 16.42 -4.94
CA ILE A 225 1.66 16.04 -3.54
C ILE A 225 3.01 15.91 -2.82
N ASP A 226 3.95 15.15 -3.39
CA ASP A 226 5.30 14.98 -2.82
C ASP A 226 6.02 16.31 -2.59
N ARG A 227 5.96 17.23 -3.58
CA ARG A 227 6.59 18.54 -3.47
C ARG A 227 5.94 19.37 -2.37
N TYR A 228 4.61 19.31 -2.28
CA TYR A 228 3.86 20.01 -1.24
C TYR A 228 4.21 19.46 0.15
N LEU A 229 4.21 18.14 0.34
CA LEU A 229 4.57 17.49 1.60
C LEU A 229 6.03 17.77 1.99
N LYS A 230 6.97 17.74 1.04
CA LYS A 230 8.37 18.12 1.28
C LYS A 230 8.54 19.58 1.70
N SER A 231 7.64 20.47 1.27
CA SER A 231 7.62 21.87 1.68
C SER A 231 7.15 22.09 3.13
N ILE A 232 6.39 21.12 3.67
CA ILE A 232 5.87 21.12 5.04
C ILE A 232 6.86 20.42 5.96
N ASP A 233 7.28 19.22 5.57
CA ASP A 233 8.23 18.41 6.30
C ASP A 233 9.42 18.06 5.38
N SER A 234 10.55 18.72 5.64
CA SER A 234 11.78 18.49 4.88
C SER A 234 12.34 17.07 5.06
N SER A 235 11.90 16.31 6.06
CA SER A 235 12.29 14.90 6.27
C SER A 235 11.45 13.92 5.45
N TYR A 236 10.30 14.35 4.90
CA TYR A 236 9.43 13.54 4.06
C TYR A 236 10.20 12.89 2.89
N ILE A 237 10.02 11.59 2.70
CA ILE A 237 10.70 10.83 1.63
C ILE A 237 9.72 10.68 0.48
N LYS A 238 10.07 11.24 -0.69
CA LYS A 238 9.26 11.14 -1.92
C LYS A 238 9.07 9.68 -2.34
N HIS A 239 7.97 9.40 -3.03
CA HIS A 239 7.68 8.08 -3.57
C HIS A 239 7.74 8.05 -5.10
#